data_AF-A0A1V2QFQ5-F1
#
_entry.id   AF-A0A1V2QFQ5-F1
#
_cell.length_a   1.000
_cell.length_b   1.000
_cell.length_c   1.000
_cell.angle_alpha   90.00
_cell.angle_beta   90.00
_cell.angle_gamma   90.00
#
_symmetry.space_group_name_H-M   'P 1'
#
loop_
_entity.id
_entity.type
_entity.pdbx_description
1 polymer ?
#
loop_
_entity_poly.entity_id
_entity_poly.type
_entity_poly.pdbx_seq_one_letter_code
_entity_poly.pdbx_strand_id
1 'polypeptide(L)'
;MLRRAFTVLVTAGVLAATSGVATAEQPPTTPPHDPRIAGSAQRLAIRIAPCDPNGPSGTDRTMADQLNPQLRNKMAGYMDAYRVSCARAIVQQVRARGYNQKAAAILIAASIVESSLNNYDEAVDHDSLGLFQMRKSLWCPSDSQGCVNPARAVDWFLNTMERNAPAWNDMPIGEVCWRVEQPREDLRGLYAVEANDAVVIANALWSGAGSALKHPYASGRVVSGRSADGRLETFAAGADGVYHSWQLAVNGDWS
;
A
#
# COMPACT_ATOMS: atom_id res chain seq x y z
N MET A 1 54.64 -43.69 50.00
CA MET A 1 53.87 -42.82 50.91
C MET A 1 53.99 -41.37 50.40
N LEU A 2 52.95 -40.56 50.64
CA LEU A 2 52.83 -39.11 50.47
C LEU A 2 52.41 -38.49 49.10
N ARG A 3 51.09 -38.28 49.04
CA ARG A 3 50.25 -37.15 48.54
C ARG A 3 50.91 -35.89 47.93
N ARG A 4 50.34 -35.51 46.77
CA ARG A 4 49.70 -34.24 46.34
C ARG A 4 50.40 -32.89 46.59
N ALA A 5 50.48 -32.06 45.54
CA ALA A 5 49.81 -30.74 45.50
C ALA A 5 49.73 -30.19 44.06
N PHE A 6 48.54 -29.71 43.70
CA PHE A 6 48.22 -28.93 42.49
C PHE A 6 48.57 -27.45 42.72
N THR A 7 49.00 -26.73 41.68
CA THR A 7 48.80 -25.28 41.57
C THR A 7 48.54 -24.94 40.11
N VAL A 8 47.30 -24.53 39.82
CA VAL A 8 46.86 -24.00 38.54
C VAL A 8 47.01 -22.48 38.61
N LEU A 9 47.83 -21.91 37.74
CA LEU A 9 47.92 -20.47 37.53
C LEU A 9 47.00 -20.12 36.35
N VAL A 10 45.94 -19.34 36.61
CA VAL A 10 45.07 -18.76 35.59
C VAL A 10 45.68 -17.43 35.15
N THR A 11 46.11 -17.35 33.89
CA THR A 11 46.55 -16.10 33.25
C THR A 11 45.34 -15.39 32.64
N ALA A 12 45.09 -14.16 33.08
CA ALA A 12 44.10 -13.25 32.51
C ALA A 12 44.67 -12.61 31.23
N GLY A 13 44.08 -12.93 30.08
CA GLY A 13 44.35 -12.28 28.79
C GLY A 13 43.37 -11.12 28.54
N VAL A 14 43.90 -9.92 28.35
CA VAL A 14 43.17 -8.70 28.02
C VAL A 14 42.68 -8.77 26.56
N LEU A 15 41.37 -8.75 26.33
CA LEU A 15 40.79 -8.46 25.01
C LEU A 15 40.69 -6.95 24.83
N ALA A 16 41.43 -6.41 23.85
CA ALA A 16 41.23 -5.06 23.35
C ALA A 16 40.00 -5.03 22.44
N ALA A 17 38.93 -4.35 22.87
CA ALA A 17 37.78 -4.04 22.02
C ALA A 17 38.04 -2.72 21.28
N THR A 18 38.13 -2.77 19.95
CA THR A 18 38.12 -1.58 19.11
C THR A 18 36.69 -1.10 18.94
N SER A 19 36.37 0.06 19.51
CA SER A 19 35.09 0.75 19.31
C SER A 19 35.01 1.35 17.91
N GLY A 20 34.22 0.73 17.03
CA GLY A 20 33.76 1.38 15.80
C GLY A 20 32.78 2.50 16.15
N VAL A 21 33.08 3.73 15.74
CA VAL A 21 32.16 4.86 15.85
C VAL A 21 31.17 4.75 14.69
N ALA A 22 29.93 4.36 14.98
CA ALA A 22 28.85 4.45 14.01
C ALA A 22 28.45 5.92 13.88
N THR A 23 28.76 6.55 12.74
CA THR A 23 28.24 7.87 12.38
C THR A 23 26.74 7.71 12.11
N ALA A 24 25.89 8.24 12.99
CA ALA A 24 24.46 8.34 12.74
C ALA A 24 24.23 9.37 11.63
N GLU A 25 23.67 8.92 10.50
CA GLU A 25 23.28 9.77 9.39
C GLU A 25 22.08 10.63 9.81
N GLN A 26 22.25 11.97 9.77
CA GLN A 26 21.16 12.89 10.10
C GLN A 26 20.04 12.78 9.06
N PRO A 27 18.76 12.73 9.50
CA PRO A 27 17.64 12.74 8.58
C PRO A 27 17.56 14.08 7.82
N PRO A 28 17.09 14.07 6.55
CA PRO A 28 17.03 15.26 5.72
C PRO A 28 16.12 16.34 6.33
N THR A 29 16.57 17.58 6.19
CA THR A 29 15.92 18.80 6.67
C THR A 29 14.51 18.96 6.11
N THR A 30 13.58 19.36 7.00
CA THR A 30 12.15 19.53 6.75
C THR A 30 11.81 20.44 5.56
N PRO A 31 10.91 20.02 4.65
CA PRO A 31 10.32 20.88 3.61
C PRO A 31 9.40 21.97 4.21
N PRO A 32 9.01 22.99 3.42
CA PRO A 32 8.31 24.18 3.91
C PRO A 32 6.99 23.87 4.61
N HIS A 33 6.77 24.47 5.78
CA HIS A 33 5.63 24.25 6.66
C HIS A 33 4.33 24.89 6.14
N ASP A 34 3.25 24.11 6.07
CA ASP A 34 1.87 24.62 5.95
C ASP A 34 1.45 25.27 7.29
N PRO A 35 1.05 26.55 7.32
CA PRO A 35 0.67 27.27 8.54
C PRO A 35 -0.60 26.71 9.25
N ARG A 36 -1.32 25.75 8.67
CA ARG A 36 -2.41 25.02 9.37
C ARG A 36 -1.91 24.02 10.42
N ILE A 37 -0.61 23.71 10.44
CA ILE A 37 0.03 22.80 11.41
C ILE A 37 1.00 23.60 12.30
N ALA A 38 0.52 24.66 12.94
CA ALA A 38 1.33 25.43 13.90
C ALA A 38 0.57 25.56 15.22
N GLY A 39 0.55 24.49 16.00
CA GLY A 39 -0.07 24.44 17.32
C GLY A 39 0.49 23.32 18.19
N SER A 40 1.53 23.66 18.97
CA SER A 40 1.91 23.16 20.30
C SER A 40 1.82 21.65 20.64
N ALA A 41 2.98 21.11 21.03
CA ALA A 41 3.25 20.08 22.04
C ALA A 41 2.08 19.14 22.45
N GLN A 42 2.29 17.84 22.21
CA GLN A 42 1.35 16.71 22.34
C GLN A 42 0.40 16.57 21.13
N ARG A 43 0.92 16.01 20.03
CA ARG A 43 0.05 15.23 19.13
C ARG A 43 -0.47 14.06 19.95
N LEU A 44 -1.70 14.14 20.45
CA LEU A 44 -2.47 12.94 20.71
C LEU A 44 -2.43 12.12 19.41
N ALA A 45 -1.71 11.01 19.41
CA ALA A 45 -1.73 10.09 18.29
C ALA A 45 -3.17 9.59 18.19
N ILE A 46 -3.92 10.11 17.23
CA ILE A 46 -5.28 9.65 16.93
C ILE A 46 -5.21 8.13 16.79
N ARG A 47 -6.08 7.42 17.51
CA ARG A 47 -6.05 5.97 17.50
C ARG A 47 -6.43 5.45 16.11
N ILE A 48 -5.73 4.39 15.72
CA ILE A 48 -5.85 3.74 14.43
C ILE A 48 -6.15 2.25 14.64
N ALA A 49 -7.09 1.74 13.87
CA ALA A 49 -7.36 0.31 13.76
C ALA A 49 -6.47 -0.33 12.68
N PRO A 50 -6.19 -1.64 12.81
CA PRO A 50 -5.55 -2.39 11.74
C PRO A 50 -6.46 -2.46 10.51
N CYS A 51 -5.87 -2.36 9.31
CA CYS A 51 -6.60 -2.53 8.06
C CYS A 51 -6.65 -4.01 7.59
N ASP A 52 -5.70 -4.80 8.05
CA ASP A 52 -5.64 -6.25 7.84
C ASP A 52 -5.64 -6.91 9.22
N PRO A 53 -6.44 -7.96 9.46
CA PRO A 53 -6.42 -8.70 10.72
C PRO A 53 -5.03 -9.24 11.11
N ASN A 54 -4.17 -9.52 10.13
CA ASN A 54 -2.80 -9.97 10.33
C ASN A 54 -1.80 -8.81 10.50
N GLY A 55 -2.27 -7.56 10.35
CA GLY A 55 -1.47 -6.36 10.41
C GLY A 55 -0.51 -6.17 9.22
N PRO A 56 0.40 -5.19 9.33
CA PRO A 56 1.42 -4.92 8.33
C PRO A 56 2.45 -6.07 8.22
N SER A 57 2.86 -6.39 7.00
CA SER A 57 3.83 -7.44 6.67
C SER A 57 5.18 -6.86 6.22
N GLY A 58 6.19 -7.73 6.10
CA GLY A 58 7.47 -7.36 5.49
C GLY A 58 7.33 -6.90 4.04
N THR A 59 6.42 -7.52 3.27
CA THR A 59 6.11 -7.12 1.90
C THR A 59 5.55 -5.69 1.84
N ASP A 60 4.72 -5.30 2.82
CA ASP A 60 4.17 -3.94 2.88
C ASP A 60 5.27 -2.91 3.13
N ARG A 61 6.28 -3.26 3.94
CA ARG A 61 7.45 -2.40 4.15
C ARG A 61 8.25 -2.21 2.85
N THR A 62 8.58 -3.31 2.16
CA THR A 62 9.29 -3.24 0.88
C THR A 62 8.51 -2.41 -0.15
N MET A 63 7.19 -2.59 -0.21
CA MET A 63 6.33 -1.81 -1.10
C MET A 63 6.30 -0.33 -0.72
N ALA A 64 6.29 0.00 0.57
CA ALA A 64 6.39 1.40 1.02
C ALA A 64 7.70 2.05 0.55
N ASP A 65 8.83 1.36 0.72
CA ASP A 65 10.15 1.82 0.26
C ASP A 65 10.19 2.04 -1.26
N GLN A 66 9.51 1.18 -2.02
CA GLN A 66 9.38 1.32 -3.49
C GLN A 66 8.48 2.48 -3.91
N LEU A 67 7.38 2.71 -3.20
CA LEU A 67 6.39 3.74 -3.53
C LEU A 67 6.89 5.15 -3.20
N ASN A 68 7.50 5.35 -2.03
CA ASN A 68 7.92 6.66 -1.54
C ASN A 68 8.68 7.55 -2.55
N PRO A 69 9.67 7.06 -3.32
CA PRO A 69 10.38 7.89 -4.31
C PRO A 69 9.57 8.19 -5.59
N GLN A 70 8.46 7.50 -5.81
CA GLN A 70 7.62 7.64 -7.00
C GLN A 70 6.48 8.64 -6.80
N LEU A 71 5.98 8.75 -5.58
CA LEU A 71 4.88 9.65 -5.22
C LEU A 71 5.33 11.11 -5.20
N ARG A 72 4.41 12.03 -5.48
CA ARG A 72 4.70 13.46 -5.67
C ARG A 72 3.87 14.39 -4.78
N ASN A 73 2.80 13.89 -4.18
CA ASN A 73 1.84 14.68 -3.39
C ASN A 73 1.86 14.25 -1.92
N LYS A 74 0.70 14.27 -1.25
CA LYS A 74 0.57 14.15 0.22
C LYS A 74 1.28 12.94 0.81
N MET A 75 1.33 11.83 0.08
CA MET A 75 1.93 10.58 0.55
C MET A 75 3.41 10.40 0.19
N ALA A 76 4.04 11.34 -0.52
CA ALA A 76 5.45 11.25 -0.88
C ALA A 76 6.36 11.25 0.36
N GLY A 77 7.12 10.17 0.54
CA GLY A 77 7.97 9.97 1.73
C GLY A 77 7.22 9.60 3.01
N TYR A 78 5.89 9.44 2.96
CA TYR A 78 5.05 9.13 4.11
C TYR A 78 4.39 7.74 4.04
N MET A 79 4.65 6.96 2.98
CA MET A 79 4.22 5.56 2.96
C MET A 79 5.05 4.76 3.96
N ASP A 80 4.38 3.94 4.75
CA ASP A 80 4.95 2.94 5.63
C ASP A 80 4.21 1.61 5.47
N ALA A 81 4.67 0.56 6.15
CA ALA A 81 4.03 -0.74 6.08
C ALA A 81 2.54 -0.71 6.48
N TYR A 82 2.17 0.18 7.42
CA TYR A 82 0.77 0.31 7.85
C TYR A 82 -0.12 0.90 6.77
N ARG A 83 0.27 2.03 6.19
CA ARG A 83 -0.47 2.69 5.09
C ARG A 83 -0.54 1.82 3.86
N VAL A 84 0.50 1.07 3.57
CA VAL A 84 0.48 0.06 2.52
C VAL A 84 -0.50 -1.07 2.85
N SER A 85 -0.55 -1.57 4.10
CA SER A 85 -1.55 -2.57 4.48
C SER A 85 -2.99 -2.08 4.32
N CYS A 86 -3.23 -0.78 4.53
CA CYS A 86 -4.53 -0.15 4.31
C CYS A 86 -4.89 -0.02 2.83
N ALA A 87 -3.97 0.48 2.00
CA ALA A 87 -4.17 0.51 0.55
C ALA A 87 -4.33 -0.91 -0.03
N ARG A 88 -3.63 -1.91 0.52
CA ARG A 88 -3.78 -3.32 0.15
C ARG A 88 -5.18 -3.85 0.49
N ALA A 89 -5.71 -3.55 1.68
CA ALA A 89 -7.06 -3.97 2.06
C ALA A 89 -8.12 -3.37 1.11
N ILE A 90 -7.95 -2.12 0.69
CA ILE A 90 -8.79 -1.50 -0.35
C ILE A 90 -8.71 -2.30 -1.66
N VAL A 91 -7.50 -2.54 -2.17
CA VAL A 91 -7.29 -3.27 -3.43
C VAL A 91 -7.88 -4.68 -3.39
N GLN A 92 -7.69 -5.40 -2.28
CA GLN A 92 -8.21 -6.75 -2.09
C GLN A 92 -9.74 -6.78 -2.11
N GLN A 93 -10.40 -5.86 -1.41
CA GLN A 93 -11.86 -5.81 -1.40
C GLN A 93 -12.45 -5.35 -2.74
N VAL A 94 -11.83 -4.38 -3.41
CA VAL A 94 -12.21 -3.97 -4.78
C VAL A 94 -12.19 -5.16 -5.74
N ARG A 95 -11.14 -5.99 -5.67
CA ARG A 95 -11.03 -7.24 -6.44
C ARG A 95 -12.10 -8.25 -6.06
N ALA A 96 -12.30 -8.47 -4.77
CA ALA A 96 -13.32 -9.41 -4.28
C ALA A 96 -14.73 -9.03 -4.76
N ARG A 97 -14.97 -7.74 -4.98
CA ARG A 97 -16.22 -7.19 -5.51
C ARG A 97 -16.30 -7.17 -7.04
N GLY A 98 -15.27 -7.63 -7.75
CA GLY A 98 -15.23 -7.74 -9.21
C GLY A 98 -14.93 -6.43 -9.95
N TYR A 99 -14.46 -5.40 -9.24
CA TYR A 99 -14.10 -4.11 -9.84
C TYR A 99 -12.67 -4.14 -10.39
N ASN A 100 -12.32 -3.13 -11.19
CA ASN A 100 -11.02 -3.02 -11.84
C ASN A 100 -10.04 -2.14 -11.04
N GLN A 101 -8.83 -2.03 -11.57
CA GLN A 101 -7.73 -1.26 -11.00
C GLN A 101 -8.05 0.24 -10.85
N LYS A 102 -8.86 0.81 -11.75
CA LYS A 102 -9.29 2.21 -11.66
C LYS A 102 -10.17 2.45 -10.44
N ALA A 103 -11.07 1.53 -10.11
CA ALA A 103 -11.86 1.60 -8.87
C ALA A 103 -10.94 1.62 -7.64
N ALA A 104 -9.90 0.79 -7.60
CA ALA A 104 -8.92 0.84 -6.51
C ALA A 104 -8.22 2.20 -6.41
N ALA A 105 -7.82 2.80 -7.54
CA ALA A 105 -7.22 4.13 -7.55
C ALA A 105 -8.19 5.21 -7.04
N ILE A 106 -9.49 5.12 -7.36
CA ILE A 106 -10.53 6.03 -6.84
C ILE A 106 -10.61 5.95 -5.31
N LEU A 107 -10.72 4.76 -4.75
CA LEU A 107 -10.82 4.58 -3.31
C LEU A 107 -9.52 4.99 -2.60
N ILE A 108 -8.36 4.71 -3.18
CA ILE A 108 -7.08 5.15 -2.62
C ILE A 108 -6.97 6.68 -2.62
N ALA A 109 -7.38 7.36 -3.71
CA ALA A 109 -7.37 8.82 -3.77
C ALA A 109 -8.27 9.45 -2.69
N ALA A 110 -9.48 8.92 -2.51
CA ALA A 110 -10.36 9.33 -1.42
C ALA A 110 -9.70 9.12 -0.05
N SER A 111 -9.18 7.93 0.22
CA SER A 111 -8.57 7.61 1.52
C SER A 111 -7.30 8.43 1.82
N ILE A 112 -6.52 8.83 0.81
CA ILE A 112 -5.40 9.75 0.98
C ILE A 112 -5.90 11.12 1.44
N VAL A 113 -6.92 11.67 0.79
CA VAL A 113 -7.49 12.98 1.14
C VAL A 113 -8.10 12.94 2.53
N GLU A 114 -8.97 11.96 2.79
CA GLU A 114 -9.75 11.87 4.03
C GLU A 114 -8.88 11.55 5.25
N SER A 115 -7.97 10.58 5.13
CA SER A 115 -7.28 10.04 6.31
C SER A 115 -5.77 9.91 6.16
N SER A 116 -5.20 10.26 5.01
CA SER A 116 -3.79 9.98 4.69
C SER A 116 -3.47 8.48 4.80
N LEU A 117 -4.43 7.64 4.37
CA LEU A 117 -4.41 6.18 4.48
C LEU A 117 -4.37 5.65 5.94
N ASN A 118 -4.95 6.38 6.88
CA ASN A 118 -5.10 5.92 8.27
C ASN A 118 -6.52 5.43 8.54
N ASN A 119 -6.67 4.26 9.14
CA ASN A 119 -7.97 3.76 9.54
C ASN A 119 -8.29 4.23 10.96
N TYR A 120 -8.75 5.46 11.11
CA TYR A 120 -9.02 6.04 12.43
C TYR A 120 -10.18 5.32 13.15
N ASP A 121 -9.94 4.83 14.36
CA ASP A 121 -10.97 4.21 15.21
C ASP A 121 -11.48 5.16 16.32
N GLU A 122 -10.96 6.37 16.31
CA GLU A 122 -11.39 7.50 17.11
C GLU A 122 -11.67 8.68 16.20
N ALA A 123 -12.81 9.35 16.43
CA ALA A 123 -13.19 10.51 15.64
C ALA A 123 -12.29 11.69 15.97
N VAL A 124 -11.73 12.30 14.93
CA VAL A 124 -10.84 13.47 15.02
C VAL A 124 -11.63 14.75 14.76
N ASP A 125 -12.67 14.63 13.95
CA ASP A 125 -13.66 15.65 13.61
C ASP A 125 -15.07 15.06 13.76
N HIS A 126 -15.90 15.70 14.58
CA HIS A 126 -17.26 15.21 14.88
C HIS A 126 -17.30 13.73 15.32
N ASP A 127 -17.88 12.85 14.50
CA ASP A 127 -18.03 11.41 14.71
C ASP A 127 -17.59 10.58 13.47
N SER A 128 -16.72 11.14 12.63
CA SER A 128 -16.18 10.50 11.44
C SER A 128 -15.15 9.42 11.79
N LEU A 129 -15.21 8.27 11.12
CA LEU A 129 -14.33 7.13 11.39
C LEU A 129 -13.79 6.50 10.10
N GLY A 130 -12.66 5.81 10.25
CA GLY A 130 -12.10 4.90 9.26
C GLY A 130 -11.42 5.56 8.05
N LEU A 131 -11.08 4.72 7.07
CA LEU A 131 -10.28 5.09 5.89
C LEU A 131 -10.84 6.24 5.06
N PHE A 132 -12.17 6.38 5.03
CA PHE A 132 -12.90 7.37 4.24
C PHE A 132 -13.57 8.44 5.13
N GLN A 133 -13.23 8.51 6.43
CA GLN A 133 -13.82 9.46 7.39
C GLN A 133 -15.36 9.50 7.33
N MET A 134 -15.97 8.32 7.33
CA MET A 134 -17.41 8.17 7.26
C MET A 134 -18.05 8.62 8.59
N ARG A 135 -19.02 9.55 8.52
CA ARG A 135 -19.81 9.98 9.68
C ARG A 135 -20.59 8.82 10.30
N LYS A 136 -20.23 8.43 11.53
CA LYS A 136 -20.82 7.27 12.21
C LYS A 136 -22.34 7.39 12.36
N SER A 137 -22.83 8.54 12.79
CA SER A 137 -24.25 8.83 12.99
C SER A 137 -25.10 8.65 11.73
N LEU A 138 -24.52 8.79 10.55
CA LEU A 138 -25.22 8.65 9.28
C LEU A 138 -25.05 7.26 8.66
N TRP A 139 -23.83 6.72 8.68
CA TRP A 139 -23.47 5.57 7.85
C TRP A 139 -23.23 4.27 8.62
N CYS A 140 -22.85 4.37 9.90
CA CYS A 140 -22.68 3.21 10.76
C CYS A 140 -23.28 3.43 12.18
N PRO A 141 -24.57 3.83 12.28
CA PRO A 141 -25.16 4.29 13.53
C PRO A 141 -25.26 3.19 14.59
N SER A 142 -25.46 1.94 14.16
CA SER A 142 -25.59 0.78 15.05
C SER A 142 -24.28 0.23 15.57
N ASP A 143 -23.17 0.43 14.85
CA ASP A 143 -21.88 -0.20 15.12
C ASP A 143 -20.76 0.50 14.34
N SER A 144 -19.74 1.00 15.04
CA SER A 144 -18.57 1.67 14.45
C SER A 144 -17.79 0.78 13.46
N GLN A 145 -17.88 -0.55 13.57
CA GLN A 145 -17.23 -1.43 12.60
C GLN A 145 -17.81 -1.28 11.19
N GLY A 146 -18.98 -0.67 11.02
CA GLY A 146 -19.48 -0.29 9.69
C GLY A 146 -18.61 0.73 8.98
N CYS A 147 -17.90 1.59 9.74
CA CYS A 147 -16.98 2.60 9.20
C CYS A 147 -15.52 2.20 9.34
N VAL A 148 -15.15 1.48 10.41
CA VAL A 148 -13.75 1.13 10.73
C VAL A 148 -13.29 -0.17 10.05
N ASN A 149 -14.18 -1.14 9.77
CA ASN A 149 -13.77 -2.35 9.07
C ASN A 149 -13.53 -2.03 7.58
N PRO A 150 -12.32 -2.23 7.04
CA PRO A 150 -12.02 -1.79 5.68
C PRO A 150 -12.88 -2.46 4.60
N ALA A 151 -13.23 -3.75 4.75
CA ALA A 151 -14.08 -4.42 3.78
C ALA A 151 -15.49 -3.80 3.75
N ARG A 152 -16.08 -3.53 4.92
CA ARG A 152 -17.39 -2.86 5.03
C ARG A 152 -17.36 -1.42 4.51
N ALA A 153 -16.30 -0.68 4.84
CA ALA A 153 -16.12 0.70 4.39
C ALA A 153 -15.94 0.78 2.86
N VAL A 154 -15.14 -0.13 2.27
CA VAL A 154 -14.97 -0.25 0.82
C VAL A 154 -16.27 -0.65 0.13
N ASP A 155 -17.03 -1.59 0.70
CA ASP A 155 -18.34 -1.97 0.17
C ASP A 155 -19.31 -0.80 0.18
N TRP A 156 -19.34 0.00 1.24
CA TRP A 156 -20.11 1.24 1.27
C TRP A 156 -19.66 2.19 0.16
N PHE A 157 -18.36 2.46 0.04
CA PHE A 157 -17.84 3.39 -0.95
C PHE A 157 -18.22 2.96 -2.37
N LEU A 158 -18.01 1.68 -2.73
CA LEU A 158 -18.34 1.14 -4.05
C LEU A 158 -19.85 1.24 -4.32
N ASN A 159 -20.69 0.92 -3.34
CA ASN A 159 -22.14 1.03 -3.48
C ASN A 159 -22.59 2.50 -3.66
N THR A 160 -21.94 3.45 -2.99
CA THR A 160 -22.20 4.89 -3.15
C THR A 160 -21.70 5.40 -4.50
N MET A 161 -20.54 4.93 -4.95
CA MET A 161 -19.96 5.22 -6.26
C MET A 161 -20.91 4.81 -7.38
N GLU A 162 -21.45 3.59 -7.36
CA GLU A 162 -22.43 3.12 -8.35
C GLU A 162 -23.70 3.98 -8.39
N ARG A 163 -24.16 4.48 -7.24
CA ARG A 163 -25.36 5.34 -7.15
C ARG A 163 -25.11 6.76 -7.66
N ASN A 164 -23.98 7.35 -7.28
CA ASN A 164 -23.72 8.78 -7.48
C ASN A 164 -22.87 9.07 -8.73
N ALA A 165 -22.15 8.07 -9.23
CA ALA A 165 -21.28 8.12 -10.39
C ALA A 165 -21.38 6.82 -11.21
N PRO A 166 -22.54 6.50 -11.82
CA PRO A 166 -22.73 5.26 -12.58
C PRO A 166 -21.79 5.14 -13.80
N ALA A 167 -21.22 6.24 -14.27
CA ALA A 167 -20.20 6.28 -15.32
C ALA A 167 -18.76 6.41 -14.76
N TRP A 168 -18.51 6.02 -13.51
CA TRP A 168 -17.24 6.18 -12.80
C TRP A 168 -16.03 5.71 -13.63
N ASN A 169 -16.21 4.65 -14.42
CA ASN A 169 -15.13 4.06 -15.19
C ASN A 169 -14.65 4.96 -16.35
N ASP A 170 -15.44 5.95 -16.76
CA ASP A 170 -15.09 6.92 -17.80
C ASP A 170 -14.85 8.33 -17.25
N MET A 171 -15.04 8.53 -15.95
CA MET A 171 -14.90 9.83 -15.28
C MET A 171 -13.49 10.07 -14.70
N PRO A 172 -13.04 11.33 -14.53
CA PRO A 172 -11.82 11.63 -13.78
C PRO A 172 -11.92 11.13 -12.32
N ILE A 173 -10.84 10.57 -11.77
CA ILE A 173 -10.80 10.02 -10.41
C ILE A 173 -11.33 11.02 -9.38
N GLY A 174 -10.82 12.26 -9.41
CA GLY A 174 -11.23 13.28 -8.44
C GLY A 174 -12.71 13.64 -8.50
N GLU A 175 -13.32 13.61 -9.70
CA GLU A 175 -14.75 13.85 -9.88
C GLU A 175 -15.59 12.70 -9.32
N VAL A 176 -15.12 11.45 -9.45
CA VAL A 176 -15.79 10.30 -8.82
C VAL A 176 -15.72 10.39 -7.30
N CYS A 177 -14.53 10.67 -6.73
CA CYS A 177 -14.37 10.87 -5.28
C CYS A 177 -15.28 11.97 -4.76
N TRP A 178 -15.34 13.13 -5.43
CA TRP A 178 -16.22 14.23 -5.05
C TRP A 178 -17.70 13.84 -5.04
N ARG A 179 -18.15 12.99 -5.99
CA ARG A 179 -19.55 12.51 -6.03
C ARG A 179 -19.87 11.50 -4.93
N VAL A 180 -18.87 10.76 -4.46
CA VAL A 180 -19.05 9.81 -3.35
C VAL A 180 -19.05 10.54 -2.01
N GLU A 181 -18.03 11.35 -1.76
CA GLU A 181 -17.81 12.00 -0.47
C GLU A 181 -18.63 13.28 -0.29
N GLN A 182 -19.03 13.91 -1.40
CA GLN A 182 -19.86 15.13 -1.44
C GLN A 182 -19.39 16.24 -0.47
N PRO A 183 -18.09 16.63 -0.48
CA PRO A 183 -17.65 17.77 0.30
C PRO A 183 -18.24 19.07 -0.27
N ARG A 184 -18.01 20.19 0.43
CA ARG A 184 -18.40 21.52 -0.04
C ARG A 184 -17.83 21.81 -1.44
N GLU A 185 -18.56 22.55 -2.27
CA GLU A 185 -18.21 22.78 -3.69
C GLU A 185 -16.82 23.43 -3.87
N ASP A 186 -16.40 24.29 -2.94
CA ASP A 186 -15.08 24.94 -2.94
C ASP A 186 -13.91 23.94 -2.79
N LEU A 187 -14.19 22.70 -2.39
CA LEU A 187 -13.21 21.63 -2.18
C LEU A 187 -13.16 20.62 -3.33
N ARG A 188 -13.91 20.84 -4.43
CA ARG A 188 -14.03 19.88 -5.54
C ARG A 188 -12.71 19.41 -6.16
N GLY A 189 -11.68 20.26 -6.13
CA GLY A 189 -10.35 19.93 -6.66
C GLY A 189 -9.47 19.04 -5.78
N LEU A 190 -9.82 18.82 -4.51
CA LEU A 190 -8.90 18.18 -3.54
C LEU A 190 -8.48 16.76 -3.95
N TYR A 191 -9.43 15.92 -4.37
CA TYR A 191 -9.12 14.54 -4.77
C TYR A 191 -8.36 14.44 -6.09
N ALA A 192 -8.54 15.42 -6.99
CA ALA A 192 -7.84 15.42 -8.27
C ALA A 192 -6.32 15.56 -8.10
N VAL A 193 -5.87 16.23 -7.03
CA VAL A 193 -4.44 16.37 -6.68
C VAL A 193 -3.80 15.00 -6.45
N GLU A 194 -4.49 14.11 -5.73
CA GLU A 194 -3.95 12.80 -5.32
C GLU A 194 -4.17 11.70 -6.37
N ALA A 195 -4.91 11.98 -7.45
CA ALA A 195 -5.31 10.97 -8.43
C ALA A 195 -4.15 10.22 -9.08
N ASN A 196 -3.08 10.93 -9.48
CA ASN A 196 -1.92 10.30 -10.12
C ASN A 196 -1.16 9.39 -9.14
N ASP A 197 -0.94 9.85 -7.92
CA ASP A 197 -0.27 9.06 -6.87
C ASP A 197 -1.11 7.84 -6.48
N ALA A 198 -2.43 8.00 -6.41
CA ALA A 198 -3.35 6.89 -6.15
C ALA A 198 -3.32 5.83 -7.26
N VAL A 199 -3.15 6.22 -8.54
CA VAL A 199 -2.94 5.28 -9.64
C VAL A 199 -1.62 4.54 -9.48
N VAL A 200 -0.52 5.21 -9.09
CA VAL A 200 0.77 4.55 -8.83
C VAL A 200 0.64 3.49 -7.73
N ILE A 201 0.01 3.84 -6.61
CA ILE A 201 -0.20 2.92 -5.48
C ILE A 201 -1.11 1.76 -5.89
N ALA A 202 -2.26 2.06 -6.53
CA ALA A 202 -3.18 1.05 -7.02
C ALA A 202 -2.49 0.10 -7.99
N ASN A 203 -1.64 0.61 -8.88
CA ASN A 203 -0.94 -0.21 -9.86
C ASN A 203 0.06 -1.16 -9.22
N ALA A 204 0.90 -0.66 -8.33
CA ALA A 204 1.88 -1.47 -7.62
C ALA A 204 1.20 -2.57 -6.79
N LEU A 205 0.11 -2.24 -6.10
CA LEU A 205 -0.64 -3.17 -5.28
C LEU A 205 -1.53 -4.11 -6.08
N TRP A 206 -2.03 -3.72 -7.25
CA TRP A 206 -2.74 -4.63 -8.13
C TRP A 206 -1.79 -5.72 -8.62
N SER A 207 -0.60 -5.36 -9.11
CA SER A 207 0.38 -6.35 -9.53
C SER A 207 0.91 -7.20 -8.36
N GLY A 208 1.01 -6.65 -7.14
CA GLY A 208 1.49 -7.36 -5.95
C GLY A 208 0.43 -8.17 -5.18
N ALA A 209 -0.84 -7.77 -5.18
CA ALA A 209 -1.93 -8.45 -4.47
C ALA A 209 -2.34 -9.78 -5.13
N GLY A 210 -1.70 -10.15 -6.26
CA GLY A 210 -1.80 -11.49 -6.86
C GLY A 210 -1.03 -12.57 -6.10
N SER A 211 -0.28 -12.24 -5.03
CA SER A 211 0.53 -13.21 -4.28
C SER A 211 -0.25 -14.24 -3.43
N ALA A 212 -1.56 -14.41 -3.64
CA ALA A 212 -2.28 -15.62 -3.22
C ALA A 212 -2.18 -16.77 -4.24
N LEU A 213 -1.54 -16.55 -5.40
CA LEU A 213 -1.06 -17.64 -6.25
C LEU A 213 0.47 -17.74 -6.09
N LYS A 214 0.93 -18.78 -5.40
CA LYS A 214 2.34 -19.21 -5.43
C LYS A 214 2.68 -19.63 -6.86
N HIS A 215 3.09 -18.67 -7.70
CA HIS A 215 3.73 -19.01 -8.97
C HIS A 215 5.19 -19.36 -8.64
N PRO A 216 5.68 -20.55 -9.04
CA PRO A 216 7.02 -21.03 -8.65
C PRO A 216 8.17 -20.19 -9.21
N TYR A 217 7.89 -19.14 -10.00
CA TYR A 217 8.89 -18.26 -10.59
C TYR A 217 8.46 -16.80 -10.47
N ALA A 218 9.43 -15.93 -10.20
CA ALA A 218 9.22 -14.48 -10.21
C ALA A 218 8.71 -14.01 -11.57
N SER A 219 7.80 -13.03 -11.56
CA SER A 219 7.39 -12.29 -12.75
C SER A 219 8.63 -11.78 -13.50
N GLY A 220 8.65 -11.93 -14.83
CA GLY A 220 9.78 -11.53 -15.68
C GLY A 220 10.74 -12.66 -16.06
N ARG A 221 10.54 -13.90 -15.58
CA ARG A 221 11.28 -15.05 -16.10
C ARG A 221 10.78 -15.44 -17.48
N VAL A 222 11.67 -15.39 -18.47
CA VAL A 222 11.43 -15.86 -19.84
C VAL A 222 12.12 -17.21 -20.04
N VAL A 223 11.41 -18.15 -20.63
CA VAL A 223 11.98 -19.42 -21.10
C VAL A 223 11.67 -19.57 -22.59
N SER A 224 12.63 -20.12 -23.33
CA SER A 224 12.45 -20.45 -24.75
C SER A 224 12.63 -21.96 -24.95
N GLY A 225 11.75 -22.56 -25.76
CA GLY A 225 11.85 -23.93 -26.24
C GLY A 225 11.96 -23.98 -27.77
N ARG A 226 12.49 -25.09 -28.29
CA ARG A 226 12.41 -25.42 -29.72
C ARG A 226 11.30 -26.44 -29.93
N SER A 227 10.37 -26.13 -30.82
CA SER A 227 9.36 -27.07 -31.33
C SER A 227 10.06 -28.19 -32.13
N ALA A 228 9.38 -29.33 -32.31
CA ALA A 228 9.95 -30.49 -33.02
C ALA A 228 10.33 -30.19 -34.48
N ASP A 229 9.71 -29.18 -35.09
CA ASP A 229 10.00 -28.68 -36.44
C ASP A 229 11.06 -27.56 -36.47
N GLY A 230 11.71 -27.29 -35.33
CA GLY A 230 12.83 -26.36 -35.22
C GLY A 230 12.44 -24.90 -34.97
N ARG A 231 11.15 -24.56 -34.96
CA ARG A 231 10.64 -23.23 -34.59
C ARG A 231 10.88 -22.93 -33.11
N LEU A 232 10.94 -21.65 -32.75
CA LEU A 232 11.05 -21.21 -31.36
C LEU A 232 9.69 -20.84 -30.78
N GLU A 233 9.51 -21.20 -29.50
CA GLU A 233 8.41 -20.78 -28.66
C GLU A 233 8.98 -20.12 -27.40
N THR A 234 8.42 -18.99 -27.02
CA THR A 234 8.80 -18.24 -25.82
C THR A 234 7.62 -18.16 -24.86
N PHE A 235 7.90 -18.36 -23.58
CA PHE A 235 6.92 -18.21 -22.50
C PHE A 235 7.45 -17.21 -21.49
N ALA A 236 6.62 -16.26 -21.10
CA ALA A 236 6.92 -15.27 -20.07
C ALA A 236 5.89 -15.34 -18.95
N ALA A 237 6.36 -15.50 -17.72
CA ALA A 237 5.50 -15.33 -16.55
C ALA A 237 5.30 -13.82 -16.29
N GLY A 238 4.07 -13.35 -16.44
CA GLY A 238 3.65 -12.00 -16.05
C GLY A 238 2.85 -11.99 -14.75
N ALA A 239 2.58 -10.80 -14.24
CA ALA A 239 1.86 -10.61 -12.97
C ALA A 239 0.40 -11.11 -13.00
N ASP A 240 -0.15 -11.35 -14.19
CA ASP A 240 -1.53 -11.70 -14.47
C ASP A 240 -1.71 -12.98 -15.30
N GLY A 241 -0.63 -13.66 -15.67
CA GLY A 241 -0.71 -14.91 -16.43
C GLY A 241 0.60 -15.37 -17.05
N VAL A 242 0.51 -16.42 -17.89
CA VAL A 242 1.60 -16.85 -18.76
C VAL A 242 1.32 -16.30 -20.15
N TYR A 243 2.24 -15.50 -20.64
CA TYR A 243 2.27 -14.99 -22.01
C TYR A 243 3.08 -15.94 -22.87
N HIS A 244 2.68 -16.10 -24.12
CA HIS A 244 3.45 -16.87 -25.08
C HIS A 244 3.56 -16.13 -26.41
N SER A 245 4.61 -16.43 -27.14
CA SER A 245 4.75 -16.08 -28.55
C SER A 245 5.53 -17.18 -29.26
N TRP A 246 5.19 -17.45 -30.52
CA TRP A 246 5.78 -18.52 -31.31
C TRP A 246 6.10 -18.09 -32.73
N GLN A 247 7.13 -18.69 -33.30
CA GLN A 247 7.45 -18.50 -34.72
C GLN A 247 6.40 -19.17 -35.62
N LEU A 248 6.04 -18.52 -36.72
CA LEU A 248 5.22 -19.06 -37.81
C LEU A 248 6.05 -19.93 -38.78
N ALA A 249 7.34 -19.63 -38.92
CA ALA A 249 8.33 -20.41 -39.67
C ALA A 249 9.71 -20.33 -38.98
N VAL A 250 10.62 -21.27 -39.24
CA VAL A 250 11.98 -21.22 -38.66
C VAL A 250 12.67 -19.91 -39.08
N ASN A 251 13.07 -19.09 -38.10
CA ASN A 251 13.62 -17.75 -38.32
C ASN A 251 12.67 -16.77 -39.04
N GLY A 252 11.37 -17.02 -39.00
CA GLY A 252 10.33 -16.17 -39.60
C GLY A 252 9.58 -15.31 -38.60
N ASP A 253 8.42 -14.81 -39.04
CA ASP A 253 7.52 -13.96 -38.25
C ASP A 253 6.96 -14.68 -37.02
N TRP A 254 6.42 -13.89 -36.08
CA TRP A 254 5.92 -14.35 -34.78
C TRP A 254 4.42 -14.10 -34.62
N SER A 255 3.77 -14.92 -33.80
CA SER A 255 2.39 -14.76 -33.33
C SER A 255 2.32 -14.69 -31.81
#